data_AF-A0A2R7P6X4-F1
#
_entry.id   AF-A0A2R7P6X4-F1
#
_cell.length_a   1.000
_cell.length_b   1.000
_cell.length_c   1.000
_cell.angle_alpha   90.00
_cell.angle_beta   90.00
_cell.angle_gamma   90.00
#
_symmetry.space_group_name_H-M   'P 1'
#
loop_
_entity.id
_entity.type
_entity.pdbx_description
1 polymer ?
#
loop_
_entity_poly.entity_id
_entity_poly.type
_entity_poly.pdbx_seq_one_letter_code
_entity_poly.pdbx_strand_id
1 'polypeptide(L)' 'HDGGPVRAPLTDLKPHEMEELKALIDKLGPQ' A
#
# COMPACT_ATOMS: atom_id res chain seq x y z
N HIS A 1 -9.89 13.09 6.85
CA HIS A 1 -8.49 12.99 6.42
C HIS A 1 -8.51 13.17 4.92
N ASP A 2 -8.44 14.41 4.45
CA ASP A 2 -8.37 14.73 3.02
C ASP A 2 -6.92 14.53 2.59
N GLY A 3 -6.60 13.31 2.15
CA GLY A 3 -5.36 13.06 1.43
C GLY A 3 -5.35 13.97 0.22
N GLY A 4 -4.33 14.82 0.11
CA GLY A 4 -4.17 15.73 -1.02
C GLY A 4 -4.18 15.00 -2.38
N PRO A 5 -4.19 15.74 -3.49
CA PRO A 5 -4.35 15.13 -4.81
C PRO A 5 -3.27 14.07 -5.04
N VAL A 6 -3.73 12.87 -5.40
CA VAL A 6 -2.83 11.76 -5.70
C VAL A 6 -1.95 12.16 -6.89
N ARG A 7 -0.63 12.19 -6.68
CA ARG A 7 0.32 12.61 -7.71
C ARG A 7 0.57 11.48 -8.69
N ALA A 8 0.47 11.78 -9.98
CA ALA A 8 0.69 10.85 -11.09
C ALA A 8 2.19 10.74 -11.49
N PRO A 9 2.58 9.66 -12.20
CA PRO A 9 1.76 8.48 -12.47
C PRO A 9 1.79 7.52 -11.28
N LEU A 10 0.60 7.11 -10.83
CA LEU A 10 0.50 5.95 -9.97
C LEU A 10 0.84 4.73 -10.80
N THR A 11 1.77 3.93 -10.30
CA THR A 11 2.07 2.61 -10.84
C THR A 11 1.51 1.56 -9.91
N ASP A 12 0.97 0.49 -10.49
CA ASP A 12 0.61 -0.69 -9.72
C ASP A 12 1.84 -1.23 -8.99
N LEU A 13 1.61 -1.81 -7.81
CA LEU A 13 2.64 -2.50 -7.06
C LEU A 13 3.08 -3.75 -7.83
N LYS A 14 4.39 -3.99 -7.83
CA LYS A 14 4.95 -5.23 -8.36
C LYS A 14 4.51 -6.40 -7.47
N PRO A 15 4.52 -7.64 -8.00
CA PRO A 15 4.09 -8.82 -7.22
C PRO A 15 4.81 -8.98 -5.88
N HIS A 16 6.12 -8.72 -5.81
CA HIS A 16 6.86 -8.81 -4.54
C HIS A 16 6.47 -7.71 -3.54
N GLU A 17 6.20 -6.49 -4.02
CA GLU A 17 5.79 -5.36 -3.18
C GLU A 17 4.39 -5.61 -2.57
N MET A 18 3.51 -6.33 -3.29
CA MET A 18 2.23 -6.78 -2.76
C MET A 18 2.38 -7.82 -1.64
N GLU A 19 3.32 -8.77 -1.79
CA GLU A 19 3.60 -9.76 -0.74
C GLU A 19 4.18 -9.09 0.53
N GLU A 20 5.06 -8.11 0.37
CA GLU A 20 5.61 -7.32 1.48
C GLU A 20 4.53 -6.50 2.18
N LEU A 21 3.65 -5.83 1.41
CA LEU A 21 2.51 -5.10 1.96
C LEU A 21 1.59 -6.02 2.75
N LYS A 22 1.28 -7.20 2.20
CA LYS A 22 0.47 -8.21 2.88
C LYS A 22 1.10 -8.62 4.22
N ALA A 23 2.39 -8.92 4.23
CA ALA A 23 3.10 -9.27 5.46
C ALA A 23 3.06 -8.14 6.51
N LEU A 24 3.14 -6.88 6.08
CA LEU A 24 3.01 -5.73 6.96
C LEU A 24 1.60 -5.57 7.55
N ILE A 25 0.56 -5.74 6.73
CA ILE A 25 -0.84 -5.70 7.18
C ILE A 25 -1.10 -6.82 8.19
N ASP A 26 -0.67 -8.04 7.86
CA ASP A 26 -0.82 -9.22 8.73
C ASP A 26 -0.09 -9.00 10.07
N LYS A 27 1.05 -8.29 10.08
CA LYS A 27 1.78 -7.92 11.30
C LYS A 27 1.07 -6.84 12.13
N LEU A 28 0.44 -5.86 11.49
CA LEU A 28 -0.19 -4.74 12.19
C LEU A 28 -1.51 -5.15 12.86
N GLY A 29 -2.23 -6.12 12.29
CA GLY A 29 -3.50 -6.60 12.84
C GLY A 29 -4.67 -5.66 12.54
N PRO A 30 -5.82 -5.81 13.23
CA PRO A 30 -7.00 -4.97 13.01
C PRO A 30 -6.66 -3.49 13.29
N GLN A 31 -6.93 -2.63 12.31
CA GLN A 31 -6.67 -1.18 12.35
C GLN A 31 -7.86 -0.41 12.90
#